data_AF-A0A7D9LP41-F1
#
_entry.id   AF-A0A7D9LP41-F1
#
_cell.length_a   1.000
_cell.length_b   1.000
_cell.length_c   1.000
_cell.angle_alpha   90.00
_cell.angle_beta   90.00
_cell.angle_gamma   90.00
#
_symmetry.space_group_name_H-M   'P 1'
#
loop_
_entity.id
_entity.type
_entity.pdbx_description
1 polymer ?
#
loop_
_entity_poly.entity_id
_entity_poly.type
_entity_poly.pdbx_seq_one_letter_code
_entity_poly.pdbx_strand_id
1 'polypeptide(L)'
;MNGSKYFSKIDIKQAYHQLESKEENDIIVHGKTRKQHDESLENCLKRLAQLNLKAKPEKCSFLRNEINFYGLIFTANGTRPDPARIDNLVRVSAPKNASEVRSFLGLANTCREYVPEYAVITTPLRDLTKKSVAFTWNHTHQRAFEQIKKKLTYAPTMAYFDTEKRSLLIVDGSPHGIFAILAQREKSGESYRIISYAGRALSPVEIHRLTSKG
;
A
#
# COMPACT_ATOMS: atom_id res chain seq x y z
N MET A 1 -8.84 -13.18 -0.69
CA MET A 1 -7.71 -13.17 -1.66
C MET A 1 -6.62 -14.20 -1.40
N ASN A 2 -6.30 -14.61 -0.16
CA ASN A 2 -5.23 -15.60 0.08
C ASN A 2 -5.39 -16.89 -0.77
N GLY A 3 -4.36 -17.22 -1.55
CA GLY A 3 -4.33 -18.36 -2.47
C GLY A 3 -5.05 -18.16 -3.81
N SER A 4 -5.61 -16.98 -4.09
CA SER A 4 -6.25 -16.69 -5.37
C SER A 4 -5.21 -16.59 -6.47
N LYS A 5 -5.45 -17.24 -7.61
CA LYS A 5 -4.53 -17.24 -8.76
C LYS A 5 -5.07 -16.51 -9.96
N TYR A 6 -6.40 -16.40 -10.04
CA TYR A 6 -7.12 -15.82 -11.16
C TYR A 6 -7.94 -14.65 -10.67
N PHE A 7 -7.90 -13.57 -11.43
CA PHE A 7 -8.54 -12.31 -11.09
C PHE A 7 -9.27 -11.73 -12.30
N SER A 8 -10.40 -11.09 -12.05
CA SER A 8 -11.09 -10.23 -13.01
C SER A 8 -11.42 -8.90 -12.35
N LYS A 9 -11.37 -7.81 -13.11
CA LYS A 9 -11.85 -6.50 -12.72
C LYS A 9 -13.05 -6.13 -13.58
N ILE A 10 -14.14 -5.72 -12.94
CA ILE A 10 -15.37 -5.30 -13.60
C ILE A 10 -15.57 -3.81 -13.31
N ASP A 11 -15.50 -2.98 -14.35
CA ASP A 11 -15.83 -1.55 -14.27
C ASP A 11 -17.33 -1.39 -14.49
N ILE A 12 -18.02 -0.85 -13.50
CA ILE A 12 -19.46 -0.59 -13.53
C ILE A 12 -19.70 0.79 -14.13
N LYS A 13 -20.70 0.87 -15.00
CA LYS A 13 -21.29 2.12 -15.44
C LYS A 13 -22.29 2.56 -14.38
N GLN A 14 -21.95 3.59 -13.62
CA GLN A 14 -22.92 4.34 -12.83
C GLN A 14 -24.09 4.77 -13.73
N ALA A 15 -25.29 4.30 -13.41
CA ALA A 15 -26.50 5.00 -13.81
C ALA A 15 -26.63 6.20 -12.88
N TYR A 16 -26.51 7.42 -13.41
CA TYR A 16 -26.53 8.70 -12.68
C TYR A 16 -27.72 8.90 -11.72
N HIS A 17 -28.73 8.02 -11.74
CA HIS A 17 -29.96 8.14 -10.95
C HIS A 17 -30.10 7.15 -9.79
N GLN A 18 -29.16 6.23 -9.56
CA GLN A 18 -29.37 5.13 -8.59
C GLN A 18 -28.43 5.11 -7.39
N LEU A 19 -27.34 5.89 -7.38
CA LEU A 19 -26.40 5.96 -6.26
C LEU A 19 -25.83 7.39 -6.17
N GLU A 20 -26.08 8.09 -5.06
CA GLU A 20 -25.56 9.44 -4.79
C GLU A 20 -24.09 9.44 -4.33
N SER A 21 -23.45 8.27 -4.18
CA SER A 21 -22.06 8.20 -3.71
C SER A 21 -21.04 8.28 -4.85
N LYS A 22 -20.03 9.12 -4.63
CA LYS A 22 -18.86 9.32 -5.49
C LYS A 22 -17.84 8.17 -5.36
N GLU A 23 -18.31 6.97 -5.04
CA GLU A 23 -17.48 5.84 -4.66
C GLU A 23 -17.37 4.84 -5.81
N GLU A 24 -16.12 4.64 -6.23
CA GLU A 24 -15.53 3.39 -6.72
C GLU A 24 -16.42 2.46 -7.57
N ASN A 25 -16.22 2.53 -8.88
CA ASN A 25 -16.97 1.74 -9.87
C ASN A 25 -16.35 0.36 -10.19
N ASP A 26 -15.28 -0.05 -9.52
CA ASP A 26 -14.56 -1.27 -9.89
C ASP A 26 -14.82 -2.41 -8.87
N ILE A 27 -15.22 -3.58 -9.36
CA ILE A 27 -15.28 -4.83 -8.57
C ILE A 27 -14.11 -5.73 -8.96
N ILE A 28 -13.45 -6.31 -7.96
CA ILE A 28 -12.49 -7.39 -8.16
C ILE A 28 -13.12 -8.76 -7.86
N VAL A 29 -13.08 -9.66 -8.83
CA VAL A 29 -13.48 -11.07 -8.70
C VAL A 29 -12.22 -11.92 -8.68
N HIS A 30 -12.14 -12.94 -7.83
CA HIS A 30 -10.95 -13.77 -7.72
C HIS A 30 -11.26 -15.24 -7.40
N GLY A 31 -10.38 -16.17 -7.77
CA GLY A 31 -10.50 -17.59 -7.43
C GLY A 31 -9.16 -18.31 -7.32
N LYS A 32 -9.08 -19.36 -6.49
CA LYS A 32 -7.86 -20.18 -6.33
C LYS A 32 -7.64 -21.09 -7.54
N THR A 33 -8.73 -21.56 -8.14
CA THR A 33 -8.76 -22.30 -9.40
C THR A 33 -9.56 -21.53 -10.44
N ARG A 34 -9.38 -21.87 -11.73
CA ARG A 34 -10.16 -21.25 -12.81
C ARG A 34 -11.66 -21.51 -12.64
N LYS A 35 -12.05 -22.73 -12.26
CA LYS A 35 -13.45 -23.08 -11.98
C LYS A 35 -14.07 -22.18 -10.92
N GLN A 36 -13.41 -22.04 -9.77
CA GLN A 36 -13.90 -21.16 -8.68
C GLN A 36 -14.00 -19.70 -9.10
N HIS A 37 -13.03 -19.23 -9.90
CA HIS A 37 -13.05 -17.88 -10.44
C HIS A 37 -14.24 -17.68 -11.38
N ASP A 38 -14.47 -18.61 -12.32
CA ASP A 38 -15.52 -18.50 -13.33
C ASP A 38 -16.91 -18.57 -12.67
N GLU A 39 -17.11 -19.44 -11.67
CA GLU A 39 -18.32 -19.49 -10.83
C GLU A 39 -18.55 -18.16 -10.09
N SER A 40 -17.49 -17.58 -9.50
CA SER A 40 -17.58 -16.30 -8.80
C SER A 40 -17.90 -15.15 -9.75
N LEU A 41 -17.34 -15.17 -10.96
CA LEU A 41 -17.58 -14.18 -12.01
C LEU A 41 -19.02 -14.26 -12.51
N GLU A 42 -19.52 -15.47 -12.78
CA GLU A 42 -20.90 -15.68 -13.20
C GLU A 42 -21.89 -15.17 -12.14
N ASN A 43 -21.66 -15.49 -10.87
CA ASN A 43 -22.48 -15.01 -9.76
C ASN A 43 -22.44 -13.47 -9.65
N CYS A 44 -21.28 -12.87 -9.82
CA CYS A 44 -21.12 -11.41 -9.82
C CYS A 44 -21.92 -10.76 -10.96
N LEU A 45 -21.79 -11.27 -12.19
CA LEU A 45 -22.51 -10.74 -13.36
C LEU A 45 -24.02 -10.92 -13.24
N LYS A 46 -24.49 -12.08 -12.75
CA LYS A 46 -25.91 -12.31 -12.44
C LYS A 46 -26.42 -11.29 -11.43
N ARG A 47 -25.65 -11.00 -10.38
CA ARG A 47 -26.03 -10.02 -9.36
C ARG A 47 -26.10 -8.60 -9.93
N LEU A 48 -25.15 -8.21 -10.78
CA LEU A 48 -25.19 -6.92 -11.46
C LEU A 48 -26.44 -6.80 -12.34
N ALA A 49 -26.78 -7.85 -13.10
CA ALA A 49 -27.98 -7.88 -13.92
C ALA A 49 -29.27 -7.75 -13.09
N GLN A 50 -29.37 -8.45 -11.95
CA GLN A 50 -30.51 -8.33 -11.03
C GLN A 50 -30.69 -6.90 -10.47
N LEU A 51 -29.59 -6.18 -10.28
CA LEU A 51 -29.58 -4.80 -9.79
C LEU A 51 -29.68 -3.77 -10.92
N ASN A 52 -29.88 -4.20 -12.17
CA ASN A 52 -29.87 -3.33 -13.36
C ASN A 52 -28.57 -2.51 -13.52
N LEU A 53 -27.46 -2.98 -12.95
CA LEU A 53 -26.13 -2.39 -13.10
C LEU A 53 -25.46 -2.94 -14.36
N LYS A 54 -24.84 -2.05 -15.14
CA LYS A 54 -24.15 -2.43 -16.39
C LYS A 54 -22.65 -2.31 -16.21
N ALA A 55 -21.89 -3.28 -16.72
CA ALA A 55 -20.45 -3.16 -16.84
C ALA A 55 -20.07 -2.36 -18.10
N LYS A 56 -18.85 -1.80 -18.14
CA LYS A 56 -18.20 -1.23 -19.33
C LYS A 56 -17.18 -2.24 -19.87
N PRO A 57 -17.54 -3.09 -20.86
CA PRO A 57 -16.69 -4.20 -21.30
C PRO A 57 -15.26 -3.78 -21.66
N GLU A 58 -15.09 -2.60 -22.27
CA GLU A 58 -13.82 -2.03 -22.70
C GLU A 58 -12.87 -1.65 -21.53
N LYS A 59 -13.40 -1.51 -20.31
CA LYS A 59 -12.62 -1.24 -19.09
C LYS A 59 -12.49 -2.45 -18.16
N CYS A 60 -13.18 -3.53 -18.47
CA CYS A 60 -13.07 -4.78 -17.74
C CYS A 60 -11.79 -5.53 -18.10
N SER A 61 -11.32 -6.37 -17.18
CA SER A 61 -10.21 -7.30 -17.41
C SER A 61 -10.61 -8.65 -16.85
N PHE A 62 -10.47 -9.71 -17.63
CA PHE A 62 -10.92 -11.04 -17.22
C PHE A 62 -9.78 -12.04 -17.16
N LEU A 63 -9.87 -12.98 -16.21
CA LEU A 63 -9.02 -14.17 -16.08
C LEU A 63 -7.52 -13.84 -16.19
N ARG A 64 -7.04 -12.91 -15.36
CA ARG A 64 -5.63 -12.54 -15.27
C ARG A 64 -4.97 -13.20 -14.07
N ASN A 65 -3.65 -13.43 -14.17
CA ASN A 65 -2.84 -13.96 -13.05
C ASN A 65 -2.39 -12.84 -12.09
N GLU A 66 -2.41 -11.59 -12.57
CA GLU A 66 -2.25 -10.40 -11.77
C GLU A 66 -3.25 -9.33 -12.23
N ILE A 67 -3.66 -8.46 -11.31
CA ILE A 67 -4.60 -7.38 -11.63
C ILE A 67 -4.24 -6.11 -10.86
N ASN A 68 -4.32 -4.96 -11.53
CA ASN A 68 -4.18 -3.66 -10.89
C ASN A 68 -5.55 -3.20 -10.35
N PHE A 69 -5.59 -2.87 -9.08
CA PHE A 69 -6.76 -2.36 -8.37
C PHE A 69 -6.31 -1.27 -7.40
N TYR A 70 -6.75 -0.03 -7.64
CA TYR A 70 -6.37 1.18 -6.87
C TYR A 70 -4.86 1.41 -6.71
N GLY A 71 -4.08 1.10 -7.75
CA GLY A 71 -2.62 1.30 -7.74
C GLY A 71 -1.88 0.26 -6.89
N LEU A 72 -2.55 -0.84 -6.56
CA LEU A 72 -1.95 -2.07 -6.04
C LEU A 72 -2.11 -3.18 -7.07
N ILE A 73 -1.05 -3.95 -7.28
CA ILE A 73 -1.09 -5.17 -8.08
C ILE A 73 -1.32 -6.35 -7.16
N PHE A 74 -2.41 -7.05 -7.40
CA PHE A 74 -2.77 -8.30 -6.74
C PHE A 74 -2.26 -9.46 -7.58
N THR A 75 -1.57 -10.40 -6.93
CA THR A 75 -1.04 -11.62 -7.55
C THR A 75 -1.37 -12.82 -6.68
N ALA A 76 -1.06 -14.02 -7.16
CA ALA A 76 -1.09 -15.23 -6.34
C ALA A 76 -0.15 -15.17 -5.12
N ASN A 77 0.94 -14.42 -5.23
CA ASN A 77 1.94 -14.33 -4.19
C ASN A 77 1.61 -13.27 -3.14
N GLY A 78 0.69 -12.35 -3.41
CA GLY A 78 0.43 -11.22 -2.52
C GLY A 78 0.18 -9.93 -3.27
N THR A 79 0.36 -8.81 -2.57
CA THR A 79 0.17 -7.46 -3.09
C THR A 79 1.47 -6.69 -3.19
N ARG A 80 1.56 -5.80 -4.18
CA ARG A 80 2.67 -4.84 -4.35
C ARG A 80 2.14 -3.53 -4.94
N PRO A 81 2.84 -2.40 -4.77
CA PRO A 81 2.49 -1.17 -5.46
C PRO A 81 2.60 -1.34 -6.98
N ASP A 82 1.75 -0.63 -7.72
CA ASP A 82 1.87 -0.52 -9.18
C ASP A 82 3.23 0.12 -9.56
N PRO A 83 4.06 -0.54 -10.38
CA PRO A 83 5.31 0.03 -10.87
C PRO A 83 5.16 1.42 -11.50
N ALA A 84 4.08 1.69 -12.24
CA ALA A 84 3.87 3.00 -12.84
C ALA A 84 3.71 4.09 -11.77
N ARG A 85 3.06 3.76 -10.65
CA ARG A 85 2.93 4.65 -9.49
C ARG A 85 4.28 4.90 -8.81
N ILE A 86 5.08 3.85 -8.66
CA ILE A 86 6.43 3.95 -8.09
C ILE A 86 7.33 4.79 -8.99
N ASP A 87 7.32 4.57 -10.30
CA ASP A 87 8.11 5.32 -11.28
C ASP A 87 7.78 6.82 -11.24
N ASN A 88 6.50 7.16 -11.16
CA ASN A 88 6.07 8.55 -11.03
C ASN A 88 6.65 9.20 -9.76
N LEU A 89 6.63 8.49 -8.63
CA LEU A 89 7.18 8.99 -7.36
C LEU A 89 8.70 9.10 -7.40
N VAL A 90 9.39 8.13 -7.99
CA VAL A 90 10.86 8.11 -8.10
C VAL A 90 11.39 9.20 -9.03
N ARG A 91 10.60 9.63 -10.03
CA ARG A 91 10.96 10.73 -10.94
C ARG A 91 10.75 12.12 -10.35
N VAL A 92 10.08 12.25 -9.21
CA VAL A 92 9.89 13.55 -8.54
C VAL A 92 11.26 14.15 -8.17
N SER A 93 11.45 15.43 -8.51
CA SER A 93 12.60 16.23 -8.12
C SER A 93 12.51 16.64 -6.65
N ALA A 94 13.65 16.99 -6.03
CA ALA A 94 13.67 17.48 -4.66
C ALA A 94 12.73 18.69 -4.48
N PRO A 95 11.85 18.68 -3.47
CA PRO A 95 10.94 19.79 -3.18
C PRO A 95 11.68 21.11 -2.91
N LYS A 96 11.13 22.21 -3.44
CA LYS A 96 11.70 23.57 -3.31
C LYS A 96 10.95 24.44 -2.29
N ASN A 97 9.84 23.96 -1.75
CA ASN A 97 9.05 24.65 -0.73
C ASN A 97 8.20 23.67 0.08
N ALA A 98 7.63 24.16 1.20
CA ALA A 98 6.80 23.35 2.10
C ALA A 98 5.54 22.75 1.43
N SER A 99 5.02 23.41 0.39
CA SER A 99 3.85 22.92 -0.35
C SER A 99 4.21 21.68 -1.18
N GLU A 100 5.33 21.73 -1.89
CA GLU A 100 5.86 20.58 -2.64
C GLU A 100 6.24 19.42 -1.72
N VAL A 101 6.76 19.70 -0.52
CA VAL A 101 7.00 18.64 0.49
C VAL A 101 5.69 17.96 0.89
N ARG A 102 4.62 18.74 1.15
CA ARG A 102 3.30 18.17 1.45
C ARG A 102 2.77 17.32 0.29
N SER A 103 2.91 17.77 -0.95
CA SER A 103 2.52 17.01 -2.13
C SER A 103 3.30 15.70 -2.25
N PHE A 104 4.63 15.73 -2.09
CA PHE A 104 5.46 14.53 -2.11
C PHE A 104 5.07 13.55 -1.00
N LEU A 105 4.91 14.03 0.24
CA LEU A 105 4.49 13.20 1.38
C LEU A 105 3.09 12.61 1.17
N GLY A 106 2.17 13.37 0.57
CA GLY A 106 0.84 12.88 0.21
C GLY A 106 0.90 11.73 -0.78
N LEU A 107 1.71 11.87 -1.84
CA LEU A 107 1.94 10.80 -2.81
C LEU A 107 2.60 9.59 -2.16
N ALA A 108 3.70 9.78 -1.43
CA ALA A 108 4.43 8.69 -0.78
C ALA A 108 3.61 7.97 0.29
N ASN A 109 2.71 8.68 0.98
CA ASN A 109 1.85 8.10 2.00
C ASN A 109 0.94 7.00 1.43
N THR A 110 0.61 7.06 0.14
CA THR A 110 -0.21 6.03 -0.52
C THR A 110 0.50 4.69 -0.69
N CYS A 111 1.83 4.65 -0.55
CA CYS A 111 2.63 3.43 -0.57
C CYS A 111 3.35 3.18 0.77
N ARG A 112 2.97 3.89 1.85
CA ARG A 112 3.64 3.84 3.16
C ARG A 112 3.76 2.43 3.73
N GLU A 113 2.75 1.59 3.47
CA GLU A 113 2.68 0.22 3.97
C GLU A 113 3.78 -0.68 3.40
N TYR A 114 4.44 -0.27 2.31
CA TYR A 114 5.53 -0.99 1.67
C TYR A 114 6.91 -0.40 1.97
N VAL A 115 6.97 0.62 2.84
CA VAL A 115 8.21 1.31 3.20
C VAL A 115 8.50 1.06 4.68
N PRO A 116 9.47 0.17 5.00
CA PRO A 116 9.91 -0.03 6.37
C PRO A 116 10.37 1.30 6.99
N GLU A 117 9.91 1.56 8.21
CA GLU A 117 10.25 2.77 8.98
C GLU A 117 9.76 4.09 8.34
N TYR A 118 8.77 4.05 7.45
CA TYR A 118 8.24 5.24 6.75
C TYR A 118 8.01 6.43 7.69
N ALA A 119 7.39 6.18 8.84
CA ALA A 119 7.08 7.23 9.81
C ALA A 119 8.33 7.88 10.41
N VAL A 120 9.43 7.14 10.59
CA VAL A 120 10.70 7.67 11.11
C VAL A 120 11.41 8.47 10.01
N ILE A 121 11.56 7.87 8.83
CA ILE A 121 12.25 8.47 7.68
C ILE A 121 11.60 9.79 7.27
N THR A 122 10.27 9.89 7.29
CA THR A 122 9.54 11.10 6.91
C THR A 122 9.56 12.22 7.95
N THR A 123 10.05 11.99 9.16
CA THR A 123 10.06 13.00 10.25
C THR A 123 10.67 14.34 9.83
N PRO A 124 11.92 14.41 9.33
CA PRO A 124 12.52 15.69 8.91
C PRO A 124 11.72 16.38 7.79
N LEU A 125 11.08 15.60 6.90
CA LEU A 125 10.24 16.17 5.85
C LEU A 125 8.94 16.74 6.41
N ARG A 126 8.29 16.04 7.35
CA ARG A 126 7.09 16.54 8.02
C ARG A 126 7.38 17.81 8.81
N ASP A 127 8.54 17.92 9.43
CA ASP A 127 8.94 19.11 10.17
C ASP A 127 9.00 20.36 9.27
N LEU A 128 9.48 20.23 8.03
CA LEU A 128 9.46 21.31 7.03
C LEU A 128 8.05 21.78 6.63
N THR A 129 7.01 21.01 6.95
CA THR A 129 5.62 21.37 6.61
C THR A 129 4.90 22.15 7.71
N LYS A 130 5.53 22.29 8.88
CA LYS A 130 4.98 23.01 10.05
C LYS A 130 4.96 24.52 9.78
N LYS A 131 3.87 25.20 10.19
CA LYS A 131 3.67 26.64 9.94
C LYS A 131 4.76 27.54 10.54
N SER A 132 5.39 27.12 11.63
CA SER A 132 6.40 27.89 12.37
C SER A 132 7.84 27.60 11.95
N VAL A 133 8.06 26.84 10.87
CA VAL A 133 9.40 26.41 10.43
C VAL A 133 9.73 27.09 9.11
N ALA A 134 10.85 27.82 9.07
CA ALA A 134 11.39 28.36 7.83
C ALA A 134 11.84 27.21 6.92
N PHE A 135 11.51 27.30 5.64
CA PHE A 135 11.88 26.26 4.69
C PHE A 135 13.37 26.34 4.35
N THR A 136 14.15 25.38 4.85
CA THR A 136 15.56 25.21 4.51
C THR A 136 15.82 23.76 4.14
N TRP A 137 16.01 23.47 2.85
CA TRP A 137 16.38 22.14 2.39
C TRP A 137 17.87 21.89 2.65
N ASN A 138 18.20 20.76 3.28
CA ASN A 138 19.57 20.42 3.67
C ASN A 138 19.82 18.92 3.47
N HIS A 139 21.01 18.45 3.84
CA HIS A 139 21.40 17.05 3.66
C HIS A 139 20.47 16.05 4.38
N THR A 140 19.95 16.39 5.57
CA THR A 140 19.01 15.53 6.31
C THR A 140 17.70 15.35 5.54
N HIS A 141 17.17 16.43 4.97
CA HIS A 141 15.96 16.39 4.13
C HIS A 141 16.20 15.60 2.84
N GLN A 142 17.33 15.85 2.16
CA GLN A 142 17.70 15.13 0.94
C GLN A 142 17.85 13.63 1.20
N ARG A 143 18.51 13.25 2.31
CA ARG A 143 18.68 11.85 2.70
C ARG A 143 17.33 11.18 2.93
N ALA A 144 16.42 11.81 3.66
CA ALA A 144 15.08 11.27 3.90
C ALA A 144 14.29 11.09 2.59
N PHE A 145 14.34 12.09 1.70
CA PHE A 145 13.70 12.07 0.39
C PHE A 145 14.19 10.90 -0.46
N GLU A 146 15.51 10.75 -0.62
CA GLU A 146 16.09 9.66 -1.41
C GLU A 146 15.90 8.28 -0.76
N GLN A 147 15.91 8.19 0.57
CA GLN A 147 15.62 6.93 1.27
C GLN A 147 14.20 6.42 0.98
N ILE A 148 13.19 7.30 0.97
CA ILE A 148 11.81 6.92 0.63
C ILE A 148 11.75 6.40 -0.81
N LYS A 149 12.33 7.14 -1.76
CA LYS A 149 12.37 6.76 -3.18
C LYS A 149 13.04 5.39 -3.36
N LYS A 150 14.22 5.21 -2.76
CA LYS A 150 14.97 3.95 -2.81
C LYS A 150 14.15 2.79 -2.23
N LYS A 151 13.58 2.94 -1.03
CA LYS A 151 12.80 1.86 -0.39
C LYS A 151 11.57 1.48 -1.21
N LEU A 152 10.93 2.45 -1.89
CA LEU A 152 9.81 2.18 -2.80
C LEU A 152 10.22 1.42 -4.06
N THR A 153 11.41 1.70 -4.63
CA THR A 153 11.94 0.93 -5.76
C THR A 153 12.19 -0.54 -5.42
N TYR A 154 12.56 -0.82 -4.17
CA TYR A 154 12.79 -2.18 -3.67
C TYR A 154 11.63 -2.72 -2.82
N ALA A 155 10.43 -2.14 -2.95
CA ALA A 155 9.26 -2.57 -2.19
C ALA A 155 8.96 -4.05 -2.47
N PRO A 156 8.95 -4.93 -1.43
CA PRO A 156 8.69 -6.34 -1.64
C PRO A 156 7.21 -6.58 -1.94
N THR A 157 6.92 -7.74 -2.52
CA THR A 157 5.54 -8.26 -2.54
C THR A 157 5.18 -8.76 -1.15
N MET A 158 4.23 -8.08 -0.50
CA MET A 158 3.68 -8.50 0.79
C MET A 158 2.72 -9.67 0.59
N ALA A 159 2.96 -10.77 1.28
CA ALA A 159 2.13 -11.96 1.17
C ALA A 159 0.80 -11.78 1.91
N TYR A 160 -0.22 -12.52 1.49
CA TYR A 160 -1.46 -12.60 2.24
C TYR A 160 -1.25 -13.37 3.54
N PHE A 161 -1.90 -12.92 4.61
CA PHE A 161 -1.91 -13.63 5.88
C PHE A 161 -2.58 -15.00 5.75
N ASP A 162 -1.95 -16.03 6.32
CA ASP A 162 -2.44 -17.41 6.35
C ASP A 162 -2.60 -17.85 7.82
N THR A 163 -3.82 -18.17 8.23
CA THR A 163 -4.12 -18.56 9.63
C THR A 163 -3.40 -19.82 10.07
N GLU A 164 -2.99 -20.66 9.12
CA GLU A 164 -2.32 -21.94 9.38
C GLU A 164 -0.79 -21.81 9.48
N LYS A 165 -0.23 -20.62 9.20
CA LYS A 165 1.22 -20.38 9.25
C LYS A 165 1.62 -19.71 10.56
N ARG A 166 2.76 -20.15 11.11
CA ARG A 166 3.35 -19.51 12.30
C ARG A 166 3.82 -18.10 11.97
N SER A 167 3.34 -17.14 12.76
CA SER A 167 3.74 -15.74 12.69
C SER A 167 5.04 -15.48 13.45
N LEU A 168 5.87 -14.60 12.90
CA LEU A 168 7.02 -13.97 13.52
C LEU A 168 6.77 -12.46 13.53
N LEU A 169 6.78 -11.87 14.71
CA LEU A 169 6.72 -10.44 14.88
C LEU A 169 8.12 -9.94 15.23
N ILE A 170 8.70 -9.14 14.35
CA ILE A 170 9.97 -8.47 14.58
C ILE A 170 9.64 -7.04 14.99
N VAL A 171 10.16 -6.57 16.11
CA VAL A 171 9.92 -5.22 16.63
C VAL A 171 11.28 -4.58 16.91
N ASP A 172 11.40 -3.32 16.56
CA ASP A 172 12.57 -2.51 16.89
C ASP A 172 12.15 -1.05 17.12
N GLY A 173 12.98 -0.33 17.87
CA GLY A 173 12.71 0.99 18.38
C GLY A 173 13.94 1.86 18.37
N SER A 174 13.74 3.12 18.01
CA SER A 174 14.74 4.18 18.08
C SER A 174 14.25 5.28 19.02
N PRO A 175 15.11 6.24 19.41
CA PRO A 175 14.68 7.41 20.18
C PRO A 175 13.57 8.25 19.52
N HIS A 176 13.29 8.03 18.23
CA HIS A 176 12.35 8.83 17.44
C HIS A 176 11.10 8.06 17.00
N GLY A 177 11.08 6.73 17.12
CA GLY A 177 9.99 5.92 16.58
C GLY A 177 10.13 4.44 16.84
N ILE A 178 9.02 3.72 16.71
CA ILE A 178 8.93 2.27 16.80
C ILE A 178 8.47 1.70 15.46
N PHE A 179 8.94 0.50 15.13
CA PHE A 179 8.49 -0.23 13.96
C PHE A 179 8.36 -1.72 14.25
N ALA A 180 7.53 -2.37 13.46
CA ALA A 180 7.32 -3.81 13.50
C ALA A 180 7.15 -4.38 12.09
N ILE A 181 7.58 -5.63 11.93
CA ILE A 181 7.39 -6.42 10.72
C ILE A 181 6.63 -7.68 11.14
N LEU A 182 5.45 -7.88 10.56
CA LEU A 182 4.76 -9.16 10.63
C LEU A 182 5.23 -10.01 9.47
N ALA A 183 5.81 -11.16 9.76
CA ALA A 183 6.21 -12.15 8.78
C ALA A 183 5.63 -13.53 9.13
N GLN A 184 5.48 -14.40 8.13
CA GLN A 184 5.05 -15.79 8.34
C GLN A 184 6.03 -16.76 7.71
N ARG A 185 6.26 -17.89 8.39
CA ARG A 185 7.14 -18.95 7.91
C ARG A 185 6.50 -19.67 6.72
N GLU A 186 7.27 -19.92 5.67
CA GLU A 186 6.83 -20.72 4.54
C GLU A 186 6.75 -22.20 4.87
N LYS A 187 5.81 -22.91 4.23
CA LYS A 187 5.59 -24.35 4.47
C LYS A 187 6.76 -25.21 3.99
N SER A 188 7.51 -24.74 2.98
CA SER A 188 8.56 -25.48 2.31
C SER A 188 9.97 -25.28 2.88
N GLY A 189 10.15 -24.60 4.02
CA GLY A 189 11.49 -24.38 4.59
C GLY A 189 11.55 -23.42 5.79
N GLU A 190 12.72 -22.78 5.96
CA GLU A 190 12.98 -21.80 7.02
C GLU A 190 12.83 -20.34 6.55
N SER A 191 12.46 -20.11 5.29
CA SER A 191 12.24 -18.76 4.77
C SER A 191 10.97 -18.13 5.33
N TYR A 192 11.00 -16.81 5.54
CA TYR A 192 9.86 -16.02 5.96
C TYR A 192 9.38 -15.11 4.84
N ARG A 193 8.06 -14.91 4.74
CA ARG A 193 7.46 -13.88 3.88
C ARG A 193 6.84 -12.78 4.71
N ILE A 194 7.05 -11.55 4.26
CA ILE A 194 6.53 -10.35 4.92
C ILE A 194 5.04 -10.23 4.62
N ILE A 195 4.24 -10.06 5.67
CA ILE A 195 2.79 -9.84 5.59
C ILE A 195 2.48 -8.35 5.65
N SER A 196 3.14 -7.63 6.56
CA SER A 196 2.87 -6.22 6.78
C SER A 196 4.01 -5.54 7.53
N TYR A 197 4.16 -4.24 7.28
CA TYR A 197 4.96 -3.33 8.06
C TYR A 197 4.05 -2.43 8.90
N ALA A 198 4.43 -2.21 10.16
CA ALA A 198 3.80 -1.23 11.02
C ALA A 198 4.87 -0.31 11.60
N GLY A 199 4.54 0.95 11.83
CA GLY A 199 5.47 1.87 12.48
C GLY A 199 4.87 3.24 12.69
N ARG A 200 5.35 3.91 13.74
CA ARG A 200 4.96 5.28 14.07
C ARG A 200 6.12 6.04 14.70
N ALA A 201 6.08 7.35 14.56
CA ALA A 201 6.92 8.23 15.36
C ALA A 201 6.47 8.18 16.83
N LEU A 202 7.43 8.38 17.73
CA LEU A 202 7.11 8.56 19.14
C LEU A 202 6.49 9.94 19.37
N SER A 203 5.56 10.01 20.30
CA SER A 203 5.02 11.27 20.81
C SER A 203 6.10 12.02 21.61
N PRO A 204 5.98 13.36 21.77
CA PRO A 204 6.92 14.13 22.58
C PRO A 204 7.08 13.59 24.02
N VAL A 205 5.99 13.07 24.60
CA VAL A 205 5.99 12.48 25.95
C VAL A 205 6.80 11.17 25.99
N GLU A 206 6.67 10.33 24.97
CA GLU A 206 7.43 9.08 24.87
C GLU A 206 8.92 9.34 24.68
N ILE A 207 9.29 10.33 23.85
CA ILE A 207 10.68 10.74 23.65
C ILE A 207 11.29 11.23 24.97
N HIS A 208 10.59 12.11 25.68
CA HIS A 208 11.07 12.67 26.95
C HIS A 208 11.36 11.58 28.00
N ARG A 209 10.47 10.58 28.12
CA ARG A 209 10.64 9.45 29.06
C ARG A 209 11.83 8.55 28.74
N LEU A 210 12.20 8.42 27.46
CA LEU A 210 13.38 7.65 27.06
C LEU A 210 14.67 8.41 27.38
N THR A 211 14.66 9.74 27.23
CA THR A 211 15.82 10.58 27.53
C THR A 211 16.03 10.84 29.01
N SER A 212 14.99 10.74 29.84
CA SER A 212 15.08 10.99 31.29
C SER A 212 15.54 9.76 32.11
N LYS A 213 15.80 8.63 31.45
CA LYS A 213 16.22 7.36 32.08
C LYS A 213 17.69 6.98 31.81
N GLY A 214 18.44 7.84 31.14
CA GLY A 214 19.89 7.71 30.92
C GLY A 214 20.64 8.81 31.66
#